data_AF-A0A7C2RQB8-F1
#
_entry.id   AF-A0A7C2RQB8-F1
#
_cell.length_a   1.000
_cell.length_b   1.000
_cell.length_c   1.000
_cell.angle_alpha   90.00
_cell.angle_beta   90.00
_cell.angle_gamma   90.00
#
_symmetry.space_group_name_H-M   'P 1'
#
loop_
_entity.id
_entity.type
_entity.pdbx_description
1 polymer ?
#
loop_
_entity_poly.entity_id
_entity_poly.type
_entity_poly.pdbx_seq_one_letter_code
_entity_poly.pdbx_strand_id
1 'polypeptide(L)'
;MENQSAAQKDENLKKNMSKIKHKIAIISGKGGVGKSTVAANLATAFALSGHKNRVGMLDVDIHGPCIPKLLGVKGAKLQVTPDGAYPVTNSEGIKVVSMDFLVANQETPIVWRGPLK
;
A
#
# COMPACT_ATOMS: atom_id res chain seq x y z
N MET A 1 -5.40 1.16 -30.61
CA MET A 1 -4.40 0.37 -29.86
C MET A 1 -4.48 0.57 -28.34
N GLU A 2 -4.93 1.74 -27.83
CA GLU A 2 -5.07 1.98 -26.38
C GLU A 2 -6.12 1.12 -25.67
N ASN A 3 -7.24 0.81 -26.32
CA ASN A 3 -8.33 0.03 -25.70
C ASN A 3 -7.96 -1.42 -25.34
N GLN A 4 -7.01 -2.03 -26.06
CA GLN A 4 -6.53 -3.39 -25.75
C GLN A 4 -5.60 -3.41 -24.53
N SER A 5 -4.88 -2.31 -24.25
CA SER A 5 -3.98 -2.21 -23.09
C SER A 5 -4.73 -2.07 -21.77
N ALA A 6 -5.82 -1.28 -21.75
CA ALA A 6 -6.64 -1.09 -20.56
C ALA A 6 -7.38 -2.38 -20.16
N ALA A 7 -7.97 -3.07 -21.14
CA ALA A 7 -8.65 -4.35 -20.91
C ALA A 7 -7.70 -5.42 -20.33
N GLN A 8 -6.47 -5.50 -20.85
CA GLN A 8 -5.45 -6.43 -20.34
C GLN A 8 -5.02 -6.10 -18.89
N LYS A 9 -4.91 -4.81 -18.54
CA LYS A 9 -4.60 -4.37 -17.17
C LYS A 9 -5.72 -4.75 -16.19
N ASP A 10 -6.97 -4.58 -16.58
CA ASP A 10 -8.12 -4.95 -15.75
C ASP A 10 -8.21 -6.46 -15.50
N GLU A 11 -7.92 -7.27 -16.52
CA GLU A 11 -7.90 -8.73 -16.39
C GLU A 11 -6.79 -9.18 -15.43
N ASN A 12 -5.59 -8.61 -15.58
CA ASN A 12 -4.46 -8.86 -14.68
C ASN A 12 -4.78 -8.45 -13.24
N LEU A 13 -5.43 -7.30 -13.05
CA LEU A 13 -5.89 -6.85 -11.74
C LEU A 13 -6.89 -7.84 -11.13
N LYS A 14 -7.90 -8.28 -11.88
CA LYS A 14 -8.88 -9.29 -11.42
C LYS A 14 -8.18 -10.59 -11.01
N LYS A 15 -7.24 -11.08 -11.82
CA LYS A 15 -6.45 -12.30 -11.55
C LYS A 15 -5.56 -12.18 -10.31
N ASN A 16 -4.99 -11.01 -10.06
CA ASN A 16 -4.19 -10.78 -8.85
C ASN A 16 -5.07 -10.65 -7.62
N MET A 17 -6.17 -9.90 -7.73
CA MET A 17 -7.10 -9.68 -6.63
C MET A 17 -7.96 -10.90 -6.28
N SER A 18 -8.05 -11.92 -7.14
CA SER A 18 -8.70 -13.19 -6.82
C SER A 18 -7.90 -14.05 -5.86
N LYS A 19 -6.57 -13.84 -5.76
CA LYS A 19 -5.68 -14.52 -4.81
C LYS A 19 -5.83 -14.00 -3.36
N ILE A 20 -6.46 -12.84 -3.19
CA ILE A 20 -6.64 -12.18 -1.89
C ILE A 20 -8.03 -12.52 -1.34
N LYS A 21 -8.07 -13.40 -0.34
CA LYS A 21 -9.32 -13.94 0.25
C LYS A 21 -10.15 -12.87 0.97
N HIS A 22 -9.50 -11.97 1.70
CA HIS A 22 -10.17 -10.93 2.50
C HIS A 22 -9.60 -9.56 2.15
N LYS A 23 -10.49 -8.59 1.91
CA LYS A 23 -10.14 -7.22 1.52
C LYS A 23 -10.87 -6.28 2.47
N ILE A 24 -10.12 -5.56 3.29
CA ILE A 24 -10.67 -4.70 4.34
C ILE A 24 -10.27 -3.27 4.01
N ALA A 25 -11.25 -2.42 3.73
CA ALA A 25 -11.03 -0.99 3.54
C ALA A 25 -11.22 -0.27 4.87
N ILE A 26 -10.20 0.46 5.32
CA ILE A 26 -10.26 1.28 6.53
C ILE A 26 -10.34 2.75 6.10
N ILE A 27 -11.50 3.37 6.34
CA ILE A 27 -11.81 4.73 5.89
C ILE A 27 -12.20 5.63 7.07
N SER A 28 -11.99 6.93 6.94
CA SER A 28 -12.36 7.93 7.95
C SER A 28 -12.83 9.23 7.30
N GLY A 29 -13.87 9.86 7.86
CA GLY A 29 -14.38 11.14 7.34
C GLY A 29 -13.61 12.38 7.80
N LYS A 30 -12.64 12.24 8.71
CA LYS A 30 -11.81 13.33 9.24
C LYS A 30 -10.36 12.86 9.44
N GLY A 31 -9.42 13.79 9.31
CA GLY A 31 -8.02 13.56 9.69
C GLY A 31 -7.85 13.41 11.21
N GLY A 32 -6.81 12.71 11.64
CA GLY A 32 -6.45 12.61 13.07
C GLY A 32 -7.26 11.61 13.91
N VAL A 33 -8.24 10.91 13.35
CA VAL A 33 -9.07 9.94 14.11
C VAL A 33 -8.38 8.60 14.41
N GLY A 34 -7.11 8.44 14.01
CA GLY A 34 -6.35 7.21 14.24
C GLY A 34 -6.57 6.10 13.21
N LYS A 35 -7.13 6.40 12.02
CA LYS A 35 -7.34 5.45 10.91
C LYS A 35 -6.14 4.52 10.68
N SER A 36 -4.96 5.11 10.52
CA SER A 36 -3.74 4.38 10.22
C SER A 36 -3.22 3.56 11.40
N THR A 37 -3.45 4.03 12.63
CA THR A 37 -3.15 3.27 13.86
C THR A 37 -4.02 2.01 13.94
N VAL A 38 -5.33 2.14 13.67
CA VAL A 38 -6.25 1.01 13.62
C VAL A 38 -5.84 0.03 12.52
N ALA A 39 -5.52 0.52 11.32
CA ALA A 39 -5.09 -0.33 10.20
C ALA A 39 -3.79 -1.10 10.52
N ALA A 40 -2.77 -0.43 11.06
CA ALA A 40 -1.51 -1.05 11.43
C ALA A 40 -1.70 -2.11 12.54
N ASN A 41 -2.45 -1.81 13.59
CA ASN A 41 -2.71 -2.76 14.67
C ASN A 41 -3.52 -3.96 14.21
N LEU A 42 -4.51 -3.76 13.33
CA LEU A 42 -5.29 -4.86 12.77
C LEU A 42 -4.40 -5.79 11.92
N ALA A 43 -3.52 -5.23 11.08
CA ALA A 43 -2.57 -6.00 10.29
C ALA A 43 -1.61 -6.81 11.18
N THR A 44 -1.07 -6.19 12.23
CA THR A 44 -0.23 -6.85 13.23
C THR A 44 -0.97 -7.96 13.97
N ALA A 45 -2.21 -7.72 14.39
CA ALA A 45 -3.04 -8.73 15.06
C ALA A 45 -3.25 -9.96 14.16
N PHE A 46 -3.53 -9.77 12.86
CA PHE A 46 -3.64 -10.89 11.93
C PHE A 46 -2.32 -11.64 11.77
N ALA A 47 -1.20 -10.92 11.61
CA ALA A 47 0.12 -11.52 11.46
C ALA A 47 0.49 -12.39 12.67
N LEU A 48 0.25 -11.89 13.88
CA LEU A 48 0.47 -12.59 15.14
C LEU A 48 -0.52 -13.75 15.37
N SER A 49 -1.73 -13.67 14.83
CA SER A 49 -2.76 -14.72 14.93
C SER A 49 -2.64 -15.80 13.86
N GLY A 50 -1.41 -16.15 13.47
CA GLY A 50 -1.13 -17.24 12.52
C GLY A 50 -1.18 -16.87 11.03
N HIS A 51 -1.30 -15.59 10.68
CA HIS A 51 -1.29 -15.14 9.27
C HIS A 51 0.02 -14.46 8.87
N LYS A 52 1.12 -14.74 9.57
CA LYS A 52 2.46 -14.27 9.22
C LYS A 52 2.77 -14.50 7.73
N ASN A 53 3.39 -13.52 7.07
CA ASN A 53 3.70 -13.52 5.62
C ASN A 53 2.48 -13.52 4.67
N ARG A 54 1.25 -13.48 5.19
CA ARG A 54 -0.01 -13.48 4.41
C ARG A 54 -0.80 -12.18 4.51
N VAL A 55 -0.34 -11.23 5.31
CA VAL A 55 -0.98 -9.91 5.46
C VAL A 55 -0.32 -8.91 4.53
N GLY A 56 -1.14 -8.22 3.73
CA GLY A 56 -0.72 -7.12 2.88
C GLY A 56 -1.42 -5.83 3.29
N MET A 57 -0.73 -4.70 3.20
CA MET A 57 -1.27 -3.37 3.43
C MET A 57 -0.88 -2.42 2.30
N LEU A 58 -1.88 -1.71 1.80
CA LEU A 58 -1.72 -0.66 0.80
C LEU A 58 -2.12 0.68 1.45
N ASP A 59 -1.16 1.58 1.57
CA ASP A 59 -1.33 2.92 2.10
C ASP A 59 -1.33 3.93 0.95
N VAL A 60 -2.48 4.57 0.75
CA VAL A 60 -2.73 5.57 -0.31
C VAL A 60 -2.84 6.99 0.25
N ASP A 61 -2.50 7.19 1.53
CA ASP A 61 -2.65 8.48 2.21
C ASP A 61 -1.45 9.40 1.94
N ILE A 62 -1.64 10.43 1.11
CA ILE A 62 -0.57 11.33 0.66
C ILE A 62 -0.27 12.42 1.71
N HIS A 63 -1.26 12.81 2.51
CA HIS A 63 -1.15 13.98 3.39
C HIS A 63 -0.52 13.68 4.76
N GLY A 64 -0.19 12.41 5.02
CA GLY A 64 0.48 11.99 6.25
C GLY A 64 0.66 10.48 6.30
N PRO A 65 1.42 9.88 5.37
CA PRO A 65 1.63 8.45 5.38
C PRO A 65 2.42 8.08 6.64
N CYS A 66 1.72 7.43 7.55
CA CYS A 66 2.25 7.06 8.87
C CYS A 66 2.44 5.55 9.00
N ILE A 67 1.94 4.77 8.03
CA ILE A 67 2.00 3.31 8.04
C ILE A 67 3.45 2.78 8.08
N PRO A 68 4.38 3.24 7.23
CA PRO A 68 5.76 2.76 7.29
C PRO A 68 6.43 3.04 8.64
N LYS A 69 6.15 4.20 9.25
CA LYS A 69 6.63 4.53 10.59
C LYS A 69 6.05 3.58 11.64
N LEU A 70 4.74 3.37 11.63
CA LEU A 70 4.05 2.50 12.61
C LEU A 70 4.51 1.04 12.51
N LEU A 71 4.86 0.57 11.31
CA LEU A 71 5.36 -0.79 11.10
C LEU A 71 6.87 -0.94 11.17
N GLY A 72 7.61 0.10 11.52
CA GLY A 72 9.07 0.04 11.67
C GLY A 72 9.85 -0.10 10.36
N VAL A 73 9.25 0.29 9.23
CA VAL A 73 9.86 0.21 7.89
C VAL A 73 10.04 1.59 7.24
N LYS A 74 10.03 2.66 8.03
CA LYS A 74 10.31 4.01 7.54
C LYS A 74 11.72 4.10 6.96
N GLY A 75 11.85 4.78 5.82
CA GLY A 75 13.13 4.93 5.12
C GLY A 75 13.47 3.76 4.19
N ALA A 76 12.66 2.70 4.18
CA ALA A 76 12.73 1.68 3.14
C ALA A 76 12.34 2.29 1.78
N LYS A 77 12.86 1.70 0.71
CA LYS A 77 12.55 2.10 -0.68
C LYS A 77 11.73 1.02 -1.35
N LEU A 78 10.70 1.44 -2.07
CA LEU A 78 9.90 0.53 -2.89
C LEU A 78 10.71 0.14 -4.12
N GLN A 79 10.85 -1.16 -4.37
CA GLN A 79 11.47 -1.63 -5.60
C GLN A 79 10.40 -1.70 -6.68
N VAL A 80 10.60 -0.93 -7.75
CA VAL A 80 9.69 -0.89 -8.90
C VAL A 80 10.40 -1.48 -10.11
N THR A 81 9.76 -2.45 -10.74
CA THR A 81 10.23 -3.16 -11.93
C THR A 81 9.16 -3.11 -13.02
N PRO A 82 9.44 -3.53 -14.26
CA PRO A 82 8.41 -3.66 -15.30
C PRO A 82 7.24 -4.56 -14.89
N ASP A 83 7.48 -5.55 -14.02
CA ASP A 83 6.46 -6.48 -13.53
C ASP A 83 5.60 -5.89 -12.39
N GLY A 84 6.00 -4.75 -11.85
CA GLY A 84 5.27 -4.01 -10.81
C GLY A 84 6.13 -3.59 -9.62
N ALA A 85 5.44 -3.16 -8.57
CA ALA A 85 6.04 -2.75 -7.31
C ALA A 85 6.10 -3.91 -6.31
N TYR A 86 7.29 -4.16 -5.76
CA TYR A 86 7.50 -5.16 -4.72
C TYR A 86 7.33 -4.52 -3.34
N PRO A 87 6.48 -5.11 -2.47
CA PRO A 87 6.22 -4.55 -1.16
C PRO A 87 7.41 -4.67 -0.21
N VAL A 88 7.55 -3.69 0.68
CA VAL A 88 8.48 -3.76 1.81
C VAL A 88 7.89 -4.67 2.87
N THR A 89 8.69 -5.57 3.44
CA THR A 89 8.23 -6.50 4.48
C THR A 89 8.82 -6.12 5.84
N ASN A 90 7.99 -6.02 6.88
CA ASN A 90 8.45 -5.75 8.25
C ASN A 90 8.84 -7.05 9.00
N SER A 91 9.30 -6.93 10.26
CA SER A 91 9.69 -8.06 11.12
C SER A 91 8.57 -9.10 11.31
N GLU A 92 7.33 -8.65 11.32
CA GLU A 92 6.13 -9.48 11.48
C GLU A 92 5.67 -10.15 10.17
N GLY A 93 6.40 -9.95 9.06
CA GLY A 93 6.05 -10.51 7.76
C GLY A 93 4.88 -9.80 7.07
N ILE A 94 4.53 -8.58 7.50
CA ILE A 94 3.49 -7.76 6.86
C ILE A 94 4.11 -7.09 5.64
N LYS A 95 3.46 -7.27 4.49
CA LYS A 95 3.87 -6.69 3.19
C LYS A 95 3.20 -5.35 2.98
N VAL A 96 3.99 -4.30 2.83
CA VAL A 96 3.52 -2.91 2.79
C VAL A 96 3.90 -2.27 1.46
N VAL A 97 2.92 -1.63 0.83
CA VAL A 97 3.13 -0.61 -0.20
C VAL A 97 2.56 0.68 0.35
N SER A 98 3.35 1.75 0.34
CA SER A 98 2.93 3.09 0.77
C SER A 98 3.51 4.13 -0.17
N MET A 99 2.76 5.22 -0.35
CA MET A 99 3.25 6.38 -1.10
C MET A 99 4.51 6.98 -0.46
N ASP A 100 4.70 6.86 0.87
CA ASP A 100 5.90 7.33 1.59
C ASP A 100 7.20 6.80 0.99
N PHE A 101 7.19 5.56 0.49
CA PHE A 101 8.38 4.93 -0.09
C PHE A 101 8.80 5.53 -1.43
N LEU A 102 7.90 6.27 -2.08
CA LEU A 102 8.12 6.91 -3.37
C LEU A 102 8.55 8.37 -3.23
N VAL A 103 8.45 8.95 -2.03
CA VAL A 103 8.82 10.33 -1.77
C VAL A 103 10.23 10.39 -1.21
N ALA A 104 11.15 11.06 -1.90
CA ALA A 104 12.53 11.21 -1.45
C ALA A 104 12.65 12.07 -0.18
N ASN A 105 11.77 13.08 -0.04
CA ASN A 105 11.66 13.94 1.13
C ASN A 105 10.19 14.37 1.31
N GLN A 106 9.67 14.19 2.52
CA GLN A 106 8.29 14.54 2.91
C GLN A 106 7.94 16.02 2.70
N GLU A 107 8.93 16.90 2.68
CA GLU A 107 8.75 18.33 2.41
C GLU A 107 8.82 18.68 0.92
N THR A 108 9.25 17.74 0.06
CA THR A 108 9.30 17.98 -1.39
C THR A 108 7.88 18.00 -1.96
N PRO A 109 7.46 19.12 -2.56
CA PRO A 109 6.17 19.19 -3.23
C PRO A 109 6.10 18.15 -4.35
N ILE A 110 5.16 17.22 -4.26
CA ILE A 110 4.90 16.26 -5.33
C ILE A 110 3.98 16.91 -6.34
N VAL A 111 4.46 17.08 -7.57
CA VAL A 111 3.61 17.52 -8.69
C VAL A 111 2.81 16.32 -9.17
N TRP A 112 1.55 16.25 -8.75
CA TRP A 112 0.60 15.25 -9.24
C TRP A 112 0.18 15.62 -10.66
N ARG A 113 0.62 14.84 -11.65
CA ARG A 113 0.06 14.92 -13.00
C ARG A 113 -1.15 13.99 -13.07
N GLY A 114 -2.29 14.54 -13.47
CA GLY A 114 -3.48 13.74 -13.76
C GLY A 114 -3.22 12.75 -14.91
N PRO A 115 -4.12 11.78 -15.12
CA PRO A 115 -4.01 10.88 -16.26
C PRO A 115 -3.86 11.69 -17.54
N LEU A 116 -2.78 11.43 -18.28
CA LEU A 116 -2.62 11.94 -19.63
C LEU A 116 -3.77 11.35 -20.44
N LYS A 117 -4.59 12.22 -21.04
CA LYS A 117 -5.62 11.82 -21.99
C LYS A 117 -4.99 11.23 -23.24
#